data_AF-A0A7W4AZR7-F1
#
_entry.id   AF-A0A7W4AZR7-F1
#
_cell.length_a   1.000
_cell.length_b   1.000
_cell.length_c   1.000
_cell.angle_alpha   90.00
_cell.angle_beta   90.00
_cell.angle_gamma   90.00
#
_symmetry.space_group_name_H-M   'P 1'
#
loop_
_entity.id
_entity.type
_entity.pdbx_description
1 polymer ?
#
loop_
_entity_poly.entity_id
_entity_poly.type
_entity_poly.pdbx_seq_one_letter_code
_entity_poly.pdbx_strand_id
1 'polypeptide(L)' 'MNLSKIQVRINQCGSKKVKQIELFLGDLLFTADVCSERDISLAQRLADENNIILYRIDLEQ' A
#
# COMPACT_ATOMS: atom_id res chain seq x y z
N MET A 1 16.93 0.38 -4.84
CA MET A 1 15.76 -0.47 -5.15
C MET A 1 14.89 0.32 -6.11
N ASN A 2 14.52 -0.21 -7.28
CA ASN A 2 13.81 0.57 -8.31
C ASN A 2 12.29 0.50 -8.08
N LEU A 3 11.85 1.07 -6.97
CA LEU A 3 10.45 1.12 -6.59
C LEU A 3 9.77 2.22 -7.41
N SER A 4 8.75 1.88 -8.20
CA SER A 4 8.06 2.85 -9.07
C SER A 4 6.81 3.43 -8.43
N LYS A 5 6.18 2.69 -7.50
CA LYS A 5 4.96 3.10 -6.80
C LYS A 5 4.80 2.33 -5.49
N ILE A 6 4.32 3.04 -4.46
CA ILE A 6 3.76 2.44 -3.24
C ILE A 6 2.32 2.91 -3.13
N GLN A 7 1.40 1.99 -2.88
CA GLN A 7 0.03 2.35 -2.55
C GLN A 7 -0.50 1.58 -1.35
N VAL A 8 -1.36 2.23 -0.57
CA VAL A 8 -2.24 1.60 0.41
C VAL A 8 -3.62 1.53 -0.21
N ARG A 9 -4.19 0.35 -0.27
CA ARG A 9 -5.51 0.09 -0.83
C ARG A 9 -6.41 -0.54 0.22
N ILE A 10 -7.66 -0.11 0.32
CA ILE A 10 -8.67 -0.83 1.10
C ILE A 10 -9.48 -1.67 0.13
N ASN A 11 -9.32 -2.99 0.23
CA ASN A 11 -10.10 -3.95 -0.53
C ASN A 11 -11.26 -4.47 0.31
N GLN A 12 -12.40 -4.72 -0.33
CA GLN A 12 -13.54 -5.36 0.30
C GLN A 12 -13.66 -6.80 -0.20
N CYS A 13 -13.53 -7.76 0.70
CA CYS A 13 -13.69 -9.19 0.44
C CYS A 13 -14.91 -9.69 1.21
N GLY A 14 -16.07 -9.71 0.54
CA GLY A 14 -17.36 -9.97 1.17
C GLY A 14 -17.70 -8.91 2.22
N SER A 15 -17.92 -9.32 3.46
CA SER A 15 -18.20 -8.42 4.59
C SER A 15 -16.95 -7.87 5.29
N LYS A 16 -15.74 -8.29 4.89
CA LYS A 16 -14.49 -7.86 5.51
C LYS A 16 -13.79 -6.80 4.66
N LYS A 17 -13.36 -5.71 5.31
CA LYS A 17 -12.43 -4.75 4.74
C LYS A 17 -11.01 -5.20 5.08
N VAL A 18 -10.19 -5.41 4.06
CA VAL A 18 -8.77 -5.75 4.16
C VAL A 18 -7.99 -4.56 3.62
N LYS A 19 -7.15 -3.94 4.46
CA LYS A 19 -6.21 -2.93 3.98
C LYS A 19 -4.98 -3.67 3.45
N GLN A 20 -4.41 -3.23 2.33
CA GLN A 20 -3.22 -3.82 1.72
C GLN A 20 -2.21 -2.73 1.37
N ILE A 21 -0.93 -3.01 1.57
CA ILE A 21 0.16 -2.25 0.98
C ILE A 21 0.57 -2.96 -0.30
N GLU A 22 0.69 -2.21 -1.39
CA GLU A 22 1.09 -2.70 -2.70
C GLU A 22 2.37 -1.96 -3.15
N LEU A 23 3.42 -2.72 -3.42
CA LEU A 23 4.75 -2.26 -3.84
C LEU A 23 4.98 -2.65 -5.30
N PHE A 24 5.28 -1.66 -6.14
CA PHE A 24 5.54 -1.86 -7.57
C PHE A 24 7.04 -1.73 -7.84
N LEU A 25 7.64 -2.78 -8.39
CA LEU A 25 9.04 -2.83 -8.80
C LEU A 25 9.11 -3.20 -10.28
N GLY A 26 9.11 -2.19 -11.15
CA GLY A 26 8.95 -2.40 -12.59
C GLY A 26 7.58 -3.03 -12.87
N ASP A 27 7.59 -4.22 -13.49
CA ASP A 27 6.38 -4.99 -13.80
C ASP A 27 5.93 -5.91 -12.64
N LEU A 28 6.67 -5.95 -11.53
CA LEU A 28 6.35 -6.79 -10.38
C LEU A 28 5.48 -6.04 -9.37
N LEU A 29 4.48 -6.75 -8.84
CA LEU A 29 3.58 -6.30 -7.78
C LEU A 29 3.74 -7.19 -6.55
N PHE A 30 4.07 -6.60 -5.41
CA PHE A 30 4.09 -7.27 -4.11
C PHE A 30 3.00 -6.69 -3.22
N THR A 31 2.21 -7.56 -2.59
CA THR A 31 1.08 -7.14 -1.76
C THR A 31 1.22 -7.69 -0.34
N ALA A 32 0.92 -6.88 0.67
CA ALA A 32 0.89 -7.29 2.06
C ALA A 32 -0.40 -6.81 2.74
N ASP A 33 -1.15 -7.74 3.35
CA ASP A 33 -2.32 -7.41 4.16
C ASP A 33 -1.88 -6.69 5.43
N VAL A 34 -2.58 -5.60 5.76
CA VAL A 34 -2.31 -4.79 6.94
C VAL A 34 -3.56 -4.60 7.78
N CYS A 35 -3.39 -4.73 9.09
CA CYS A 35 -4.49 -4.65 10.05
C CYS A 35 -4.40 -3.39 10.93
N SER A 36 -3.25 -2.72 10.97
CA SER A 36 -2.99 -1.63 11.90
C SER A 36 -2.54 -0.32 11.22
N GLU A 37 -2.80 0.81 11.87
CA GLU A 37 -2.29 2.12 11.43
C GLU A 37 -0.76 2.20 11.46
N ARG A 38 -0.11 1.36 12.29
CA ARG A 38 1.36 1.29 12.37
C ARG A 38 1.97 0.81 11.05
N ASP A 39 1.29 -0.11 10.36
CA ASP A 39 1.74 -0.63 9.08
C ASP A 39 1.62 0.41 7.97
N ILE A 40 0.60 1.28 8.05
CA ILE A 40 0.44 2.42 7.14
C ILE A 40 1.57 3.43 7.34
N SER A 41 1.98 3.68 8.58
CA SER A 41 3.17 4.51 8.86
C SER A 41 4.46 3.91 8.30
N LEU A 42 4.59 2.57 8.26
CA LEU A 42 5.72 1.91 7.62
C LEU A 42 5.70 2.13 6.10
N ALA A 43 4.53 2.03 5.44
CA ALA A 43 4.39 2.35 4.02
C ALA A 43 4.77 3.81 3.71
N GLN A 44 4.37 4.76 4.58
CA GLN A 44 4.75 6.15 4.43
C GLN A 44 6.26 6.36 4.55
N ARG A 45 6.89 5.76 5.56
CA ARG A 45 8.35 5.83 5.73
C ARG A 45 9.09 5.26 4.53
N LEU A 46 8.64 4.13 3.98
CA LEU A 46 9.21 3.54 2.77
C LEU A 46 9.06 4.47 1.56
N ALA A 47 7.94 5.16 1.44
CA ALA A 47 7.71 6.13 0.37
C ALA A 47 8.68 7.31 0.49
N ASP A 48 8.83 7.87 1.69
CA ASP A 48 9.73 8.98 2.00
C ASP A 48 11.20 8.60 1.75
N GLU A 49 11.63 7.43 2.21
CA GLU A 49 13.00 6.90 2.02
C GLU A 49 13.35 6.70 0.53
N ASN A 50 12.35 6.48 -0.33
CA ASN A 50 12.54 6.28 -1.76
C ASN A 50 12.16 7.53 -2.59
N ASN A 51 11.83 8.66 -1.97
CA ASN A 51 11.35 9.89 -2.63
C ASN A 51 10.14 9.66 -3.55
N ILE A 52 9.18 8.84 -3.10
CA ILE A 52 7.96 8.49 -3.83
C ILE A 52 6.75 8.98 -3.04
N ILE A 53 5.69 9.38 -3.74
CA ILE A 53 4.41 9.72 -3.12
C ILE A 53 3.69 8.43 -2.73
N LEU A 54 3.26 8.32 -1.46
CA LEU A 54 2.37 7.25 -1.03
C LEU A 54 0.96 7.50 -1.58
N TYR A 55 0.46 6.61 -2.41
CA TYR A 55 -0.91 6.67 -2.91
C TYR A 55 -1.85 5.98 -1.92
N ARG A 56 -2.97 6.62 -1.58
CA ARG A 56 -4.04 5.99 -0.80
C ARG A 56 -5.27 5.85 -1.68
N ILE A 57 -5.71 4.61 -1.90
CA ILE A 57 -6.90 4.29 -2.68
C ILE A 57 -7.89 3.64 -1.74
N ASP A 58 -8.77 4.47 -1.19
CA ASP A 58 -9.97 4.00 -0.53
C ASP A 58 -10.97 3.67 -1.63
N LEU A 59 -11.25 2.38 -1.83
CA LEU A 59 -12.43 1.98 -2.59
C LEU A 59 -13.64 2.24 -1.71
N GLU A 60 -14.08 3.50 -1.65
CA GLU A 60 -15.44 3.80 -1.24
C GLU A 60 -16.37 3.20 -2.31
N GLN A 61 -17.13 2.17 -1.91
CA GLN A 61 -18.43 1.87 -2.50
C GLN A 61 -19.51 2.39 -1.56
#